data_AF-A0A9D2E350-F1
#
_entry.id   AF-A0A9D2E350-F1
#
_cell.length_a   1.000
_cell.length_b   1.000
_cell.length_c   1.000
_cell.angle_alpha   90.00
_cell.angle_beta   90.00
_cell.angle_gamma   90.00
#
_symmetry.space_group_name_H-M   'P 1'
#
loop_
_entity.id
_entity.type
_entity.pdbx_description
1 polymer ?
#
loop_
_entity_poly.entity_id
_entity_poly.type
_entity_poly.pdbx_seq_one_letter_code
_entity_poly.pdbx_strand_id
1 'polypeptide(L)'
;MKAVYYYRDRTGSAGFLLPEDKALLDRLFTHGSRPTKEQLCGKRCWLYARVDGRDTDPSVIHALDLQMDSLRQFAGEHGMHVAGMTREAMSGWNADRPGLRELKRAAANGEMDYVLARTPDRIIRSPDIRMLLRYEDDLHALGVEILCIEELK
;
A
#
# COMPACT_ATOMS: atom_id res chain seq x y z
N MET A 1 24.13 -2.12 -21.67
CA MET A 1 22.87 -2.76 -22.14
C MET A 1 21.73 -1.82 -21.78
N LYS A 2 21.12 -1.10 -22.73
CA LYS A 2 19.93 -0.26 -22.47
C LYS A 2 18.70 -1.14 -22.68
N ALA A 3 18.07 -1.60 -21.61
CA ALA A 3 16.76 -2.21 -21.71
C ALA A 3 15.75 -1.11 -22.01
N VAL A 4 15.08 -1.19 -23.16
CA VAL A 4 13.99 -0.29 -23.56
C VAL A 4 12.71 -1.10 -23.41
N TYR A 5 11.91 -0.80 -22.40
CA TYR A 5 10.58 -1.39 -22.27
C TYR A 5 9.57 -0.54 -23.04
N TYR A 6 8.77 -1.19 -23.88
CA TYR A 6 7.71 -0.59 -24.67
C TYR A 6 6.37 -0.73 -23.93
N TYR A 7 5.71 0.38 -23.61
CA TYR A 7 4.27 0.37 -23.29
C TYR A 7 3.52 1.10 -24.40
N ARG A 8 2.38 0.55 -24.83
CA ARG A 8 1.58 1.05 -25.95
C ARG A 8 0.19 1.41 -25.43
N ASP A 9 -0.21 2.68 -25.53
CA ASP A 9 -1.61 3.08 -25.44
C ASP A 9 -2.18 3.45 -26.83
N ARG A 10 -3.49 3.69 -26.91
CA ARG A 10 -4.24 3.84 -28.17
C ARG A 10 -3.95 5.16 -28.92
N THR A 11 -3.09 6.03 -28.41
CA THR A 11 -2.90 7.40 -28.94
C THR A 11 -1.55 7.70 -29.59
N GLY A 12 -0.66 6.71 -29.69
CA GLY A 12 0.53 6.81 -30.54
C GLY A 12 1.82 7.17 -29.80
N SER A 13 2.91 6.60 -30.30
CA SER A 13 4.20 6.46 -29.62
C SER A 13 5.11 7.70 -29.71
N ALA A 14 5.71 8.07 -28.58
CA ALA A 14 7.06 8.64 -28.43
C ALA A 14 7.40 8.54 -26.92
N GLY A 15 8.46 7.90 -26.45
CA GLY A 15 9.86 8.18 -26.74
C GLY A 15 10.48 8.81 -25.47
N PHE A 16 11.50 8.16 -24.91
CA PHE A 16 12.27 8.53 -23.70
C PHE A 16 11.62 8.18 -22.35
N LEU A 17 12.28 7.27 -21.64
CA LEU A 17 12.10 7.08 -20.20
C LEU A 17 12.77 8.28 -19.53
N LEU A 18 12.01 9.13 -18.83
CA LEU A 18 12.62 10.20 -18.06
C LEU A 18 13.49 9.56 -16.95
N PRO A 19 14.57 10.20 -16.46
CA PRO A 19 15.38 9.63 -15.36
C PRO A 19 14.54 9.19 -14.15
N GLU A 20 13.48 9.94 -13.84
CA GLU A 20 12.46 9.61 -12.85
C GLU A 20 11.69 8.32 -13.18
N ASP A 21 11.39 8.05 -14.44
CA ASP A 21 10.73 6.82 -14.88
C ASP A 21 11.68 5.61 -14.78
N LYS A 22 13.00 5.82 -14.86
CA LYS A 22 13.99 4.74 -14.66
C LYS A 22 14.08 4.35 -13.20
N ALA A 23 14.18 5.34 -12.31
CA ALA A 23 14.15 5.10 -10.87
C ALA A 23 12.83 4.44 -10.46
N LEU A 24 11.72 4.86 -11.07
CA LEU A 24 10.41 4.25 -10.93
C LEU A 24 10.41 2.77 -11.34
N LEU A 25 10.92 2.43 -12.52
CA LEU A 25 11.02 1.03 -12.97
C LEU A 25 11.94 0.21 -12.09
N ASP A 26 13.13 0.73 -11.76
CA ASP A 26 14.08 0.03 -10.91
C ASP A 26 13.45 -0.28 -9.54
N ARG A 27 12.70 0.67 -8.95
CA ARG A 27 11.92 0.43 -7.72
C ARG A 27 10.86 -0.64 -7.90
N LEU A 28 10.01 -0.53 -8.93
CA LEU A 28 8.97 -1.53 -9.21
C LEU A 28 9.54 -2.95 -9.33
N PHE A 29 10.72 -3.10 -9.93
CA PHE A 29 11.40 -4.40 -10.06
C PHE A 29 12.22 -4.79 -8.82
N THR A 30 12.59 -3.85 -7.95
CA THR A 30 13.32 -4.12 -6.69
C THR A 30 12.38 -4.56 -5.55
N HIS A 31 11.12 -4.10 -5.56
CA HIS A 31 10.10 -4.48 -4.56
C HIS A 31 9.64 -5.96 -4.60
N GLY A 32 10.24 -6.80 -5.45
CA GLY A 32 9.83 -8.20 -5.63
C GLY A 32 10.17 -9.15 -4.49
N SER A 33 10.88 -8.72 -3.45
CA SER A 33 11.24 -9.58 -2.32
C SER A 33 10.41 -9.21 -1.10
N ARG A 34 9.34 -9.97 -0.85
CA ARG A 34 8.58 -9.87 0.41
C ARG A 34 9.54 -10.11 1.59
N PRO A 35 9.52 -9.28 2.65
CA PRO A 35 10.35 -9.53 3.83
C PRO A 35 10.05 -10.92 4.42
N THR A 36 11.09 -11.60 4.89
CA THR A 36 10.95 -12.93 5.51
C THR A 36 10.23 -12.82 6.85
N LYS A 37 9.70 -13.94 7.34
CA LYS A 37 9.06 -14.01 8.65
C LYS A 37 9.99 -13.54 9.78
N GLU A 38 11.28 -13.86 9.70
CA GLU A 38 12.28 -13.46 10.69
C GLU A 38 12.48 -11.94 10.71
N GLN A 39 12.39 -11.28 9.56
CA GLN A 39 12.48 -9.82 9.46
C GLN A 39 11.25 -9.10 10.02
N LEU A 40 10.08 -9.76 9.93
CA LEU A 40 8.79 -9.23 10.40
C LEU A 40 8.51 -9.51 11.88
N CYS A 41 9.08 -10.59 12.43
CA CYS A 41 8.84 -10.99 13.81
C CYS A 41 9.22 -9.88 14.81
N GLY A 42 8.31 -9.53 15.72
CA GLY A 42 8.48 -8.47 16.70
C GLY A 42 8.30 -7.04 16.14
N LYS A 43 8.08 -6.88 14.83
CA LYS A 43 7.79 -5.56 14.24
C LYS A 43 6.36 -5.12 14.53
N ARG A 44 6.17 -3.81 14.61
CA ARG A 44 4.86 -3.21 14.84
C ARG A 44 4.19 -2.94 13.51
N CYS A 45 2.94 -3.36 13.37
CA CYS A 45 2.15 -3.12 12.18
C CYS A 45 0.87 -2.33 12.45
N TRP A 46 0.48 -1.55 11.46
CA TRP A 46 -0.83 -0.91 11.40
C TRP A 46 -1.67 -1.56 10.31
N LEU A 47 -2.88 -1.98 10.64
CA LEU A 47 -3.76 -2.65 9.68
C LEU A 47 -4.60 -1.62 8.92
N TYR A 48 -4.62 -1.70 7.61
CA TYR A 48 -5.38 -0.77 6.78
C TYR A 48 -6.34 -1.51 5.83
N ALA A 49 -7.64 -1.24 5.99
CA ALA A 49 -8.67 -1.76 5.10
C ALA A 49 -9.53 -0.63 4.53
N ARG A 50 -9.89 -0.79 3.25
CA ARG A 50 -10.71 0.17 2.52
C ARG A 50 -11.75 -0.55 1.66
N VAL A 51 -12.95 -0.01 1.58
CA VAL A 51 -13.99 -0.45 0.64
C VAL A 51 -14.69 0.80 0.08
N ASP A 52 -15.02 0.79 -1.22
CA ASP A 52 -15.87 1.84 -1.79
C ASP A 52 -17.31 1.62 -1.34
N GLY A 53 -17.94 2.64 -0.74
CA GLY A 53 -19.34 2.57 -0.36
C GLY A 53 -19.67 3.47 0.81
N ARG A 54 -20.78 3.18 1.48
CA ARG A 54 -21.20 3.85 2.72
C ARG A 54 -20.87 2.97 3.91
N ASP A 55 -20.40 3.58 4.98
CA ASP A 55 -20.08 2.91 6.25
C ASP A 55 -21.30 2.24 6.91
N THR A 56 -22.52 2.66 6.58
CA THR A 56 -23.77 2.03 7.04
C THR A 56 -24.20 0.81 6.23
N ASP A 57 -23.54 0.50 5.11
CA ASP A 57 -23.91 -0.62 4.25
C ASP A 57 -23.37 -1.95 4.83
N PRO A 58 -24.23 -2.94 5.14
CA PRO A 58 -23.80 -4.22 5.71
C PRO A 58 -22.77 -4.96 4.85
N SER A 59 -22.85 -4.83 3.51
CA SER A 59 -21.89 -5.46 2.61
C SER A 59 -20.50 -4.81 2.70
N VAL A 60 -20.45 -3.49 2.88
CA VAL A 60 -19.21 -2.73 3.08
C VAL A 60 -18.59 -3.07 4.43
N ILE A 61 -19.40 -3.11 5.48
CA ILE A 61 -18.95 -3.50 6.83
C ILE A 61 -18.33 -4.90 6.79
N HIS A 62 -19.05 -5.86 6.22
CA HIS A 62 -18.58 -7.24 6.10
C HIS A 62 -17.29 -7.35 5.27
N ALA A 63 -17.19 -6.62 4.15
CA ALA A 63 -15.98 -6.60 3.33
C ALA A 63 -14.77 -5.96 4.03
N LEU A 64 -15.00 -4.99 4.94
CA LEU A 64 -13.96 -4.44 5.80
C LEU A 64 -13.52 -5.44 6.88
N ASP A 65 -14.46 -6.17 7.49
CA ASP A 65 -14.16 -7.22 8.48
C ASP A 65 -13.29 -8.32 7.87
N LEU A 66 -13.68 -8.85 6.72
CA LEU A 66 -12.91 -9.89 6.02
C LEU A 66 -11.48 -9.46 5.70
N GLN A 67 -11.29 -8.20 5.30
CA GLN A 67 -9.95 -7.65 5.09
C GLN A 67 -9.17 -7.57 6.40
N MET A 68 -9.78 -7.07 7.47
CA MET A 68 -9.11 -6.96 8.77
C MET A 68 -8.72 -8.31 9.36
N ASP A 69 -9.60 -9.31 9.27
CA ASP A 69 -9.31 -10.66 9.74
C ASP A 69 -8.13 -11.27 8.99
N SER A 70 -8.08 -11.09 7.67
CA SER A 70 -6.96 -11.56 6.85
C SER A 70 -5.64 -10.88 7.23
N LEU A 71 -5.66 -9.57 7.52
CA LEU A 71 -4.46 -8.83 7.94
C LEU A 71 -4.01 -9.22 9.35
N ARG A 72 -4.95 -9.46 10.26
CA ARG A 72 -4.67 -9.95 11.63
C ARG A 72 -4.06 -11.35 11.59
N GLN A 73 -4.62 -12.24 10.78
CA GLN A 73 -4.09 -13.58 10.57
C GLN A 73 -2.65 -13.50 10.06
N PHE A 74 -2.40 -12.71 9.01
CA PHE A 74 -1.06 -12.53 8.47
C PHE A 74 -0.07 -12.01 9.53
N ALA A 75 -0.45 -10.97 10.29
CA ALA A 75 0.37 -10.41 11.36
C ALA A 75 0.72 -11.47 12.41
N GLY A 76 -0.28 -12.26 12.86
CA GLY A 76 -0.07 -13.34 13.82
C GLY A 76 0.84 -14.45 13.31
N GLU A 77 0.65 -14.89 12.07
CA GLU A 77 1.50 -15.90 11.43
C GLU A 77 2.96 -15.46 11.31
N HIS A 78 3.20 -14.16 11.20
CA HIS A 78 4.54 -13.56 11.06
C HIS A 78 5.10 -12.99 12.36
N GLY A 79 4.38 -13.15 13.49
CA GLY A 79 4.84 -12.69 14.80
C GLY A 79 4.91 -11.17 14.94
N MET A 80 4.12 -10.43 14.16
CA MET A 80 4.05 -8.97 14.22
C MET A 80 3.11 -8.51 15.35
N HIS A 81 3.37 -7.32 15.89
CA HIS A 81 2.52 -6.67 16.89
C HIS A 81 1.59 -5.65 16.24
N VAL A 82 0.27 -5.87 16.35
CA VAL A 82 -0.71 -4.92 15.83
C VAL A 82 -0.77 -3.70 16.75
N ALA A 83 -0.23 -2.57 16.29
CA ALA A 83 -0.21 -1.30 17.03
C ALA A 83 -1.50 -0.48 16.85
N GLY A 84 -2.17 -0.65 15.71
CA GLY A 84 -3.41 0.06 15.39
C GLY A 84 -4.10 -0.47 14.14
N MET A 85 -5.29 0.06 13.87
CA MET A 85 -6.06 -0.30 12.69
C MET A 85 -6.88 0.88 12.18
N THR A 86 -6.98 1.01 10.86
CA THR A 86 -7.80 2.03 10.19
C THR A 86 -8.73 1.34 9.20
N ARG A 87 -10.03 1.61 9.34
CA ARG A 87 -11.09 1.11 8.47
C ARG A 87 -11.73 2.29 7.74
N GLU A 88 -11.87 2.20 6.42
CA GLU A 88 -12.37 3.33 5.65
C GLU A 88 -13.37 2.90 4.56
N ALA A 89 -14.60 3.40 4.65
CA ALA A 89 -15.65 3.25 3.64
C ALA A 89 -15.67 4.48 2.71
N MET A 90 -14.66 4.63 1.85
CA MET A 90 -14.48 5.80 0.99
C MET A 90 -13.89 5.42 -0.38
N SER A 91 -14.06 6.32 -1.36
CA SER A 91 -13.47 6.15 -2.69
C SER A 91 -11.95 6.04 -2.66
N GLY A 92 -11.41 5.07 -3.39
CA GLY A 92 -9.96 4.87 -3.53
C GLY A 92 -9.22 5.88 -4.44
N TRP A 93 -9.95 6.77 -5.13
CA TRP A 93 -9.38 7.71 -6.11
C TRP A 93 -8.70 8.93 -5.49
N ASN A 94 -9.12 9.30 -4.27
CA ASN A 94 -8.52 10.41 -3.55
C ASN A 94 -7.45 9.90 -2.57
N ALA A 95 -6.22 10.40 -2.69
CA ALA A 95 -5.13 10.12 -1.77
C ALA A 95 -5.15 11.02 -0.52
N ASP A 96 -5.87 12.14 -0.55
CA ASP A 96 -6.07 13.00 0.61
C ASP A 96 -7.36 12.64 1.36
N ARG A 97 -7.33 11.50 2.03
CA ARG A 97 -8.48 10.98 2.80
C ARG A 97 -8.13 10.70 4.26
N PRO A 98 -9.11 10.75 5.18
CA PRO A 98 -8.90 10.65 6.62
C PRO A 98 -8.03 9.46 7.03
N GLY A 99 -8.26 8.28 6.47
CA GLY A 99 -7.51 7.08 6.83
C GLY A 99 -6.03 7.13 6.45
N LEU A 100 -5.69 7.72 5.30
CA LEU A 100 -4.29 7.91 4.90
C LEU A 100 -3.60 9.00 5.74
N ARG A 101 -4.34 10.03 6.15
CA ARG A 101 -3.82 11.05 7.08
C ARG A 101 -3.59 10.48 8.48
N GLU A 102 -4.45 9.59 8.94
CA GLU A 102 -4.28 8.86 10.20
C GLU A 102 -3.01 8.01 10.17
N LEU A 103 -2.82 7.21 9.11
CA LEU A 103 -1.58 6.45 8.90
C LEU A 103 -0.34 7.34 8.93
N LYS A 104 -0.33 8.46 8.20
CA LYS A 104 0.81 9.39 8.21
C LYS A 104 1.10 9.95 9.60
N ARG A 105 0.07 10.23 10.41
CA ARG A 105 0.25 10.71 11.79
C ARG A 105 0.82 9.62 12.70
N ALA A 106 0.27 8.42 12.65
CA ALA A 106 0.78 7.28 13.41
C ALA A 106 2.23 6.94 13.03
N ALA A 107 2.57 7.02 11.74
CA ALA A 107 3.93 6.89 11.24
C ALA A 107 4.86 7.98 11.80
N ALA A 108 4.43 9.24 11.76
CA ALA A 108 5.20 10.37 12.26
C ALA A 108 5.44 10.31 13.79
N ASN A 109 4.50 9.70 14.53
CA ASN A 109 4.64 9.42 15.95
C ASN A 109 5.50 8.17 16.23
N GLY A 110 5.95 7.47 15.18
CA GLY A 110 6.74 6.25 15.28
C GLY A 110 5.97 5.09 15.89
N GLU A 111 4.65 4.99 15.70
CA GLU A 111 3.78 3.98 16.32
C GLU A 111 3.89 2.59 15.65
N MET A 112 4.26 2.55 14.37
CA MET A 112 4.44 1.32 13.61
C MET A 112 5.72 1.33 12.77
N ASP A 113 6.14 0.15 12.33
CA ASP A 113 7.22 -0.05 11.37
C ASP A 113 6.67 -0.45 9.99
N TYR A 114 5.49 -1.08 9.96
CA TYR A 114 4.81 -1.51 8.73
C TYR A 114 3.35 -1.08 8.68
N VAL A 115 2.86 -0.78 7.47
CA VAL A 115 1.43 -0.73 7.15
C VAL A 115 1.07 -2.02 6.40
N LEU A 116 0.11 -2.79 6.92
CA LEU A 116 -0.42 -3.96 6.26
C LEU A 116 -1.70 -3.59 5.50
N ALA A 117 -1.74 -3.91 4.22
CA ALA A 117 -2.92 -3.77 3.38
C ALA A 117 -3.17 -5.04 2.58
N ARG A 118 -4.41 -5.25 2.13
CA ARG A 118 -4.73 -6.43 1.33
C ARG A 118 -4.08 -6.36 -0.06
N THR A 119 -4.35 -5.28 -0.79
CA THR A 119 -3.77 -5.00 -2.11
C THR A 119 -3.37 -3.53 -2.21
N PRO A 120 -2.51 -3.15 -3.18
CA PRO A 120 -2.14 -1.75 -3.41
C PRO A 120 -3.35 -0.83 -3.66
N ASP A 121 -4.38 -1.33 -4.35
CA ASP A 121 -5.65 -0.61 -4.61
C ASP A 121 -6.43 -0.26 -3.34
N ARG A 122 -6.12 -0.91 -2.21
CA ARG A 122 -6.67 -0.50 -0.92
C ARG A 122 -6.03 0.80 -0.47
N ILE A 123 -4.74 0.98 -0.69
CA ILE A 123 -4.03 2.23 -0.38
C ILE A 123 -4.42 3.32 -1.39
N ILE A 124 -4.11 3.18 -2.67
CA ILE A 124 -4.46 4.18 -3.69
C ILE A 124 -4.93 3.46 -4.96
N ARG A 125 -6.19 3.67 -5.35
CA ARG A 125 -6.74 3.15 -6.60
C ARG A 125 -6.65 4.24 -7.68
N SER A 126 -5.47 4.36 -8.28
CA SER A 126 -5.18 5.33 -9.34
C SER A 126 -4.46 4.64 -10.50
N PRO A 127 -4.79 4.95 -11.77
CA PRO A 127 -3.99 4.52 -12.91
C PRO A 127 -2.60 5.17 -12.92
N ASP A 128 -2.43 6.30 -12.22
CA ASP A 128 -1.12 6.92 -12.02
C ASP A 128 -0.43 6.33 -10.78
N ILE A 129 0.47 5.37 -11.02
CA ILE A 129 1.28 4.70 -10.00
C ILE A 129 2.13 5.66 -9.17
N ARG A 130 2.47 6.84 -9.70
CA ARG A 130 3.28 7.83 -9.00
C ARG A 130 2.60 8.34 -7.72
N MET A 131 1.28 8.29 -7.66
CA MET A 131 0.53 8.65 -6.45
C MET A 131 0.81 7.68 -5.30
N LEU A 132 0.80 6.37 -5.58
CA LEU A 132 1.13 5.35 -4.58
C LEU A 132 2.59 5.49 -4.13
N LEU A 133 3.51 5.64 -5.08
CA LEU A 133 4.94 5.69 -4.77
C LEU A 133 5.34 6.93 -3.98
N ARG A 134 4.73 8.09 -4.28
CA ARG A 134 4.92 9.30 -3.44
C ARG A 134 4.44 9.07 -2.01
N TYR A 135 3.30 8.40 -1.86
CA TYR A 135 2.77 8.07 -0.54
C TYR A 135 3.68 7.07 0.20
N GLU A 136 4.23 6.07 -0.50
CA GLU A 136 5.23 5.16 0.03
C GLU A 136 6.53 5.89 0.42
N ASP A 137 7.00 6.83 -0.40
CA ASP A 137 8.18 7.65 -0.09
C ASP A 137 7.98 8.48 1.18
N ASP A 138 6.80 9.07 1.33
CA ASP A 138 6.45 9.84 2.53
C ASP A 138 6.47 8.95 3.79
N LEU A 139 5.98 7.71 3.71
CA LEU A 139 6.04 6.77 4.83
C LEU A 139 7.44 6.24 5.07
N HIS A 140 8.20 5.95 4.02
CA HIS A 140 9.56 5.44 4.11
C HIS A 140 10.49 6.49 4.72
N ALA A 141 10.30 7.78 4.41
CA ALA A 141 10.99 8.89 5.08
C ALA A 141 10.71 8.95 6.59
N LEU A 142 9.58 8.40 7.05
CA LEU A 142 9.22 8.25 8.46
C LEU A 142 9.64 6.88 9.04
N GLY A 143 10.37 6.06 8.26
CA GLY A 143 10.81 4.73 8.68
C GLY A 143 9.73 3.65 8.63
N VAL A 144 8.65 3.88 7.86
CA VAL A 144 7.51 2.95 7.73
C VAL A 144 7.42 2.41 6.31
N GLU A 145 7.30 1.08 6.18
CA GLU A 145 7.11 0.40 4.89
C GLU A 145 5.66 -0.07 4.69
N ILE A 146 5.20 -0.13 3.44
CA ILE A 146 3.90 -0.73 3.10
C ILE A 146 4.12 -2.18 2.66
N LEU A 147 3.36 -3.10 3.24
CA LEU A 147 3.34 -4.50 2.87
C LEU A 147 1.92 -4.92 2.45
N CYS A 148 1.76 -5.22 1.16
CA CYS A 148 0.52 -5.79 0.63
C CYS A 148 0.57 -7.32 0.70
N ILE A 149 -0.48 -7.95 1.26
CA ILE A 149 -0.48 -9.41 1.45
C ILE A 149 -0.95 -10.20 0.22
N GLU A 150 -1.66 -9.55 -0.70
CA GLU A 150 -2.06 -10.05 -2.01
C GLU A 150 -1.46 -9.15 -3.11
N GLU A 151 -0.95 -9.77 -4.17
CA GLU A 151 -0.44 -9.05 -5.33
C GLU A 151 -1.59 -8.59 -6.26
N LEU A 152 -1.32 -7.57 -7.08
CA LEU A 152 -2.20 -7.18 -8.19
C LEU A 152 -2.36 -8.38 -9.13
N LYS A 153 -3.61 -8.81 -9.34
CA LYS A 153 -3.95 -9.82 -10.38
C LYS A 153 -3.93 -9.20 -11.77
#